data_AF-A0A9E6UWA1-F1
#
_entry.id   AF-A0A9E6UWA1-F1
#
_cell.length_a   1.000
_cell.length_b   1.000
_cell.length_c   1.000
_cell.angle_alpha   90.00
_cell.angle_beta   90.00
_cell.angle_gamma   90.00
#
_symmetry.space_group_name_H-M   'P 1'
#
loop_
_entity.id
_entity.type
_entity.pdbx_description
1 polymer ?
#
loop_
_entity_poly.entity_id
_entity_poly.type
_entity_poly.pdbx_seq_one_letter_code
_entity_poly.pdbx_strand_id
1 'polypeptide(L)'
;MNKHRFHPDSGFTLLEVVVGIVVVTFFTAATMQMLATSAMFKARAKEFAAAANFIQKDLEAVRSLAGDFKFPTVGTAVSPPNPAANTVIQLSGLDGIRDGDKFQFTGTPDEYPKTLTDPGPPSRTVTVYTLNTTNKTITINSSPGLQSAVRANAVLVSKTLCGAGTATGIAAEFQTQKLPATSNPGFPTTGFSRGELPADYADYKSVSSTPEVLNDNQGNPTQKKLWVMRKITPIAADVLNVRYLVVKDNNGTPSNILVNQLSSEVIPNAAYQCIKN
;
A
#
# COMPACT_ATOMS: atom_id res chain seq x y z
N MET A 1 20.91 -97.46 -5.30
CA MET A 1 21.76 -96.54 -6.10
C MET A 1 21.25 -95.13 -5.92
N ASN A 2 22.15 -94.25 -5.49
CA ASN A 2 21.86 -93.02 -4.74
C ASN A 2 21.32 -91.88 -5.59
N LYS A 3 20.21 -91.31 -5.12
CA LYS A 3 19.58 -90.08 -5.62
C LYS A 3 20.36 -88.90 -5.04
N HIS A 4 21.29 -88.33 -5.81
CA HIS A 4 21.99 -87.12 -5.39
C HIS A 4 21.03 -85.93 -5.40
N ARG A 5 20.64 -85.48 -4.21
CA ARG A 5 20.03 -84.17 -4.00
C ARG A 5 21.14 -83.12 -4.10
N PHE A 6 21.14 -82.32 -5.16
CA PHE A 6 21.95 -81.10 -5.22
C PHE A 6 21.22 -80.02 -4.41
N HIS A 7 21.84 -79.54 -3.34
CA HIS A 7 21.37 -78.35 -2.62
C HIS A 7 21.87 -77.12 -3.38
N PRO A 8 20.99 -76.25 -3.91
CA PRO A 8 21.38 -75.00 -4.54
C PRO A 8 21.57 -73.92 -3.46
N ASP A 9 22.46 -74.15 -2.50
CA ASP A 9 22.91 -73.13 -1.55
C ASP A 9 24.25 -72.58 -2.06
N SER A 10 24.24 -71.96 -3.24
CA SER A 10 25.39 -71.20 -3.74
C SER A 10 25.28 -69.79 -3.16
N GLY A 11 26.14 -69.49 -2.18
CA GLY A 11 26.24 -68.16 -1.59
C GLY A 11 26.49 -67.08 -2.65
N PHE A 12 25.96 -65.87 -2.39
CA PHE A 12 26.07 -64.70 -3.26
C PHE A 12 27.48 -64.53 -3.84
N THR A 13 27.57 -64.37 -5.15
CA THR A 13 28.87 -64.13 -5.81
C THR A 13 29.35 -62.72 -5.46
N LEU A 14 30.66 -62.54 -5.23
CA LEU A 14 31.25 -61.24 -4.86
C LEU A 14 30.89 -60.13 -5.86
N LEU A 15 30.79 -60.47 -7.15
CA LEU A 15 30.39 -59.55 -8.21
C LEU A 15 28.95 -59.05 -8.03
N GLU A 16 28.02 -59.93 -7.69
CA GLU A 16 26.62 -59.59 -7.46
C GLU A 16 26.46 -58.64 -6.26
N VAL A 17 27.25 -58.86 -5.20
CA VAL A 17 27.30 -57.97 -4.04
C VAL A 17 27.82 -56.58 -4.43
N VAL A 18 28.89 -56.50 -5.23
CA VAL A 18 29.45 -55.22 -5.69
C VAL A 18 28.45 -54.47 -6.58
N VAL A 19 27.79 -55.15 -7.51
CA VAL A 19 26.76 -54.54 -8.36
C VAL A 19 25.59 -54.04 -7.50
N GLY A 20 25.16 -54.83 -6.52
CA GLY A 20 24.13 -54.43 -5.55
C GLY A 20 24.51 -53.16 -4.78
N ILE A 21 25.74 -53.08 -4.27
CA ILE A 21 26.24 -51.89 -3.57
C ILE A 21 26.25 -50.66 -4.49
N VAL A 22 26.70 -50.80 -5.74
CA VAL A 22 26.73 -49.70 -6.71
C VAL A 22 25.33 -49.19 -7.02
N VAL A 23 24.37 -50.09 -7.27
CA VAL A 23 22.98 -49.72 -7.56
C VAL A 23 22.34 -49.02 -6.36
N VAL A 24 22.51 -49.57 -5.15
CA VAL A 24 21.98 -48.97 -3.91
C VAL A 24 22.61 -47.59 -3.66
N THR A 25 23.91 -47.44 -3.89
CA THR A 25 24.61 -46.16 -3.69
C THR A 25 24.10 -45.11 -4.67
N PHE A 26 23.93 -45.47 -5.95
CA PHE A 26 23.40 -44.54 -6.95
C PHE A 26 21.97 -44.11 -6.61
N PHE A 27 21.10 -45.07 -6.24
CA PHE A 27 19.72 -44.77 -5.86
C PHE A 27 19.65 -43.88 -4.61
N THR A 28 20.49 -44.14 -3.62
CA THR A 28 20.56 -43.35 -2.39
C THR A 28 21.04 -41.93 -2.68
N ALA A 29 22.08 -41.77 -3.50
CA ALA A 29 22.60 -40.46 -3.91
C ALA A 29 21.54 -39.64 -4.68
N ALA A 30 20.86 -40.27 -5.64
CA ALA A 30 19.79 -39.62 -6.40
C ALA A 30 18.63 -39.19 -5.48
N THR A 31 18.21 -40.06 -4.56
CA THR A 31 17.15 -39.78 -3.60
C THR A 31 17.52 -38.62 -2.68
N MET A 32 18.76 -38.56 -2.19
CA MET A 32 19.24 -37.47 -1.33
C MET A 32 19.20 -36.12 -2.07
N GLN A 33 19.58 -36.09 -3.34
CA GLN A 33 19.49 -34.90 -4.17
C GLN A 33 18.04 -34.46 -4.42
N MET A 34 17.13 -35.40 -4.68
CA MET A 34 15.69 -35.10 -4.82
C MET A 34 15.09 -34.55 -3.52
N LEU A 35 15.45 -35.12 -2.37
CA LEU A 35 15.00 -34.62 -1.07
C LEU A 35 15.54 -33.20 -0.81
N ALA A 36 16.83 -32.95 -1.07
CA ALA A 36 17.44 -31.63 -0.90
C ALA A 36 16.78 -30.56 -1.78
N THR A 37 16.53 -30.87 -3.05
CA THR A 37 15.86 -29.94 -3.99
C THR A 37 14.41 -29.68 -3.56
N SER A 38 13.66 -30.71 -3.15
CA SER A 38 12.29 -30.55 -2.65
C SER A 38 12.23 -29.65 -1.40
N ALA A 39 13.19 -29.82 -0.47
CA ALA A 39 13.29 -29.01 0.72
C ALA A 39 13.61 -27.54 0.38
N MET A 40 14.49 -27.30 -0.59
CA MET A 40 14.81 -25.97 -1.08
C MET A 40 13.59 -25.29 -1.74
N PHE A 41 12.85 -25.98 -2.60
CA PHE A 41 11.64 -25.46 -3.20
C PHE A 41 10.57 -25.14 -2.16
N LYS A 42 10.36 -26.04 -1.20
CA LYS A 42 9.43 -25.82 -0.08
C LYS A 42 9.82 -24.60 0.74
N ALA A 43 11.11 -24.40 1.02
CA ALA A 43 11.59 -23.22 1.74
C ALA A 43 11.33 -21.93 0.95
N ARG A 44 11.60 -21.91 -0.36
CA ARG A 44 11.32 -20.75 -1.22
C ARG A 44 9.82 -20.46 -1.35
N ALA A 45 8.99 -21.50 -1.50
CA ALA A 45 7.55 -21.34 -1.58
C ALA A 45 6.98 -20.71 -0.29
N LYS A 46 7.50 -21.09 0.88
CA LYS A 46 7.13 -20.47 2.15
C LYS A 46 7.55 -19.00 2.24
N GLU A 47 8.78 -18.68 1.84
CA GLU A 47 9.26 -17.28 1.78
C GLU A 47 8.35 -16.44 0.89
N PHE A 48 7.99 -16.95 -0.28
CA PHE A 48 7.10 -16.27 -1.22
C PHE A 48 5.68 -16.09 -0.67
N ALA A 49 5.10 -17.14 -0.07
CA ALA A 49 3.77 -17.09 0.52
C ALA A 49 3.71 -16.10 1.71
N ALA A 50 4.73 -16.09 2.57
CA ALA A 50 4.82 -15.13 3.65
C ALA A 50 4.97 -13.69 3.12
N ALA A 51 5.82 -13.48 2.10
CA ALA A 51 5.95 -12.19 1.44
C ALA A 51 4.61 -11.70 0.86
N ALA A 52 3.86 -12.59 0.21
CA ALA A 52 2.52 -12.26 -0.31
C ALA A 52 1.55 -11.87 0.82
N ASN A 53 1.55 -12.60 1.94
CA ASN A 53 0.71 -12.28 3.10
C ASN A 53 1.07 -10.93 3.73
N PHE A 54 2.36 -10.60 3.83
CA PHE A 54 2.80 -9.30 4.34
C PHE A 54 2.37 -8.15 3.43
N ILE A 55 2.50 -8.33 2.12
CA ILE A 55 2.00 -7.37 1.12
C ILE A 55 0.48 -7.22 1.28
N GLN A 56 -0.27 -8.32 1.37
CA GLN A 56 -1.72 -8.28 1.49
C GLN A 56 -2.18 -7.55 2.76
N LYS A 57 -1.56 -7.86 3.90
CA LYS A 57 -1.86 -7.20 5.18
C LYS A 57 -1.68 -5.69 5.09
N ASP A 58 -0.56 -5.24 4.51
CA ASP A 58 -0.33 -3.80 4.36
C ASP A 58 -1.25 -3.18 3.30
N LEU A 59 -1.52 -3.86 2.19
CA LEU A 59 -2.45 -3.38 1.17
C LEU A 59 -3.87 -3.21 1.73
N GLU A 60 -4.31 -4.14 2.59
CA GLU A 60 -5.58 -4.02 3.31
C GLU A 60 -5.58 -2.83 4.27
N ALA A 61 -4.48 -2.58 4.99
CA ALA A 61 -4.35 -1.40 5.83
C ALA A 61 -4.42 -0.10 4.99
N VAL A 62 -3.70 -0.04 3.87
CA VAL A 62 -3.74 1.08 2.92
C VAL A 62 -5.14 1.30 2.36
N ARG A 63 -5.86 0.23 1.99
CA ARG A 63 -7.26 0.30 1.53
C ARG A 63 -8.22 0.76 2.62
N SER A 64 -8.04 0.28 3.85
CA SER A 64 -8.84 0.73 5.00
C SER A 64 -8.64 2.23 5.23
N LEU A 65 -7.39 2.69 5.25
CA LEU A 65 -7.05 4.10 5.41
C LEU A 65 -7.60 4.95 4.25
N ALA A 66 -7.54 4.44 3.02
CA ALA A 66 -8.13 5.09 1.85
C ALA A 66 -9.66 5.18 1.93
N GLY A 67 -10.32 4.18 2.54
CA GLY A 67 -11.76 4.18 2.79
C GLY A 67 -12.20 5.10 3.92
N ASP A 68 -11.38 5.22 4.97
CA ASP A 68 -11.60 6.17 6.06
C ASP A 68 -11.38 7.62 5.62
N PHE A 69 -10.58 7.82 4.58
CA PHE A 69 -10.31 9.12 4.02
C PHE A 69 -11.52 9.67 3.24
N LYS A 70 -12.27 10.56 3.90
CA LYS A 70 -13.52 11.14 3.38
C LYS A 70 -13.47 12.65 3.43
N PHE A 71 -14.23 13.28 2.54
CA PHE A 71 -14.41 14.72 2.59
C PHE A 71 -15.13 15.16 3.87
N PRO A 72 -14.72 16.29 4.48
CA PRO A 72 -15.41 16.87 5.62
C PRO A 72 -16.88 17.15 5.30
N THR A 73 -17.73 16.98 6.30
CA THR A 73 -19.15 17.29 6.21
C THR A 73 -19.50 18.40 7.17
N VAL A 74 -20.49 19.20 6.79
CA VAL A 74 -20.99 20.30 7.61
C VAL A 74 -21.77 19.75 8.81
N GLY A 75 -21.37 20.14 10.02
CA GLY A 75 -21.99 19.64 11.26
C GLY A 75 -23.40 20.17 11.47
N THR A 76 -23.58 21.48 11.32
CA THR A 76 -24.86 22.17 11.50
C THR A 76 -25.19 23.02 10.29
N ALA A 77 -26.47 23.10 9.94
CA ALA A 77 -26.90 23.93 8.82
C ALA A 77 -26.53 25.40 9.09
N VAL A 78 -25.95 26.07 8.10
CA VAL A 78 -25.52 27.46 8.21
C VAL A 78 -26.29 28.27 7.17
N SER A 79 -27.06 29.24 7.64
CA SER A 79 -27.65 30.25 6.77
C SER A 79 -26.64 31.35 6.52
N PRO A 80 -26.59 31.95 5.31
CA PRO A 80 -25.68 33.04 5.04
C PRO A 80 -26.01 34.18 6.00
N PRO A 81 -25.08 34.60 6.87
CA PRO A 81 -25.23 35.89 7.53
C PRO A 81 -25.21 36.96 6.44
N ASN A 82 -25.85 38.11 6.71
CA ASN A 82 -25.87 39.30 5.86
C ASN A 82 -24.61 39.39 4.95
N PRO A 83 -24.70 39.62 3.62
CA PRO A 83 -23.60 39.51 2.64
C PRO A 83 -22.28 40.25 2.94
N ALA A 84 -22.18 40.98 4.06
CA ALA A 84 -20.97 41.64 4.54
C ALA A 84 -20.29 40.94 5.74
N ALA A 85 -20.82 39.82 6.25
CA ALA A 85 -20.31 39.16 7.46
C ALA A 85 -19.55 37.86 7.16
N ASN A 86 -18.49 37.62 7.92
CA ASN A 86 -17.78 36.35 7.89
C ASN A 86 -18.69 35.22 8.38
N THR A 87 -18.65 34.09 7.69
CA THR A 87 -19.46 32.92 8.04
C THR A 87 -18.58 31.85 8.66
N VAL A 88 -18.95 31.36 9.85
CA VAL A 88 -18.25 30.25 10.50
C VAL A 88 -19.03 28.97 10.25
N ILE A 89 -18.37 27.96 9.70
CA ILE A 89 -18.96 26.64 9.43
C ILE A 89 -18.19 25.59 10.23
N GLN A 90 -18.92 24.78 10.98
CA GLN A 90 -18.37 23.64 11.70
C GLN A 90 -18.32 22.41 10.79
N LEU A 91 -17.18 21.73 10.76
CA LEU A 91 -16.93 20.56 9.94
C LEU A 91 -16.69 19.33 10.81
N SER A 92 -16.94 18.14 10.28
CA SER A 92 -16.66 16.85 10.95
C SER A 92 -15.17 16.59 11.15
N GLY A 93 -14.33 17.14 10.26
CA GLY A 93 -12.87 17.10 10.32
C GLY A 93 -12.25 18.22 9.49
N LEU A 94 -10.96 18.48 9.68
CA LEU A 94 -10.20 19.47 8.93
C LEU A 94 -8.97 18.85 8.25
N ASP A 95 -8.91 17.53 8.17
CA ASP A 95 -7.76 16.78 7.66
C ASP A 95 -7.42 17.28 6.23
N GLY A 96 -6.25 17.92 6.12
CA GLY A 96 -5.74 18.50 4.88
C GLY A 96 -6.43 19.77 4.37
N ILE A 97 -7.32 20.42 5.12
CA ILE A 97 -7.79 21.78 4.80
C ILE A 97 -6.78 22.82 5.32
N ARG A 98 -6.52 23.86 4.54
CA ARG A 98 -5.62 24.97 4.85
C ARG A 98 -6.29 26.33 4.63
N ASP A 99 -5.69 27.38 5.16
CA ASP A 99 -6.11 28.75 4.84
C ASP A 99 -5.82 29.06 3.35
N GLY A 100 -6.75 29.74 2.69
CA GLY A 100 -6.71 30.01 1.24
C GLY A 100 -7.42 28.96 0.39
N ASP A 101 -7.88 27.87 1.01
CA ASP A 101 -8.46 26.75 0.29
C ASP A 101 -9.81 27.08 -0.35
N LYS A 102 -10.00 26.77 -1.64
CA LYS A 102 -11.25 26.91 -2.40
C LYS A 102 -12.06 25.62 -2.46
N PHE A 103 -13.34 25.67 -2.07
CA PHE A 103 -14.25 24.52 -2.01
C PHE A 103 -15.69 24.89 -2.40
N GLN A 104 -16.53 23.87 -2.53
CA GLN A 104 -17.97 23.91 -2.80
C GLN A 104 -18.67 22.95 -1.83
N PHE A 105 -19.97 23.12 -1.64
CA PHE A 105 -20.80 22.23 -0.84
C PHE A 105 -21.75 21.45 -1.74
N THR A 106 -21.90 20.14 -1.52
CA THR A 106 -22.90 19.34 -2.23
C THR A 106 -24.32 19.79 -1.87
N GLY A 107 -25.25 19.78 -2.84
CA GLY A 107 -26.66 20.09 -2.63
C GLY A 107 -26.98 21.57 -2.42
N THR A 108 -26.05 22.49 -2.69
CA THR A 108 -26.34 23.93 -2.78
C THR A 108 -26.67 24.32 -4.24
N PRO A 109 -27.38 25.43 -4.50
CA PRO A 109 -27.62 25.93 -5.86
C PRO A 109 -26.34 26.25 -6.65
N ASP A 110 -25.18 26.24 -5.98
CA ASP A 110 -23.85 26.39 -6.56
C ASP A 110 -23.28 25.06 -7.11
N GLU A 111 -23.98 23.94 -6.89
CA GLU A 111 -23.74 22.65 -7.52
C GLU A 111 -24.21 22.71 -8.97
N TYR A 112 -23.29 22.48 -9.91
CA TYR A 112 -23.41 22.63 -11.36
C TYR A 112 -24.82 22.41 -11.96
N PRO A 113 -25.19 23.13 -13.04
CA PRO A 113 -26.31 22.72 -13.88
C PRO A 113 -26.07 21.30 -14.41
N LYS A 114 -27.10 20.46 -14.30
CA LYS A 114 -27.08 19.01 -14.54
C LYS A 114 -26.87 18.63 -16.02
N THR A 115 -26.84 19.61 -16.93
CA THR A 115 -26.80 19.42 -18.40
C THR A 115 -26.22 20.63 -19.13
N LEU A 116 -25.50 20.39 -20.25
CA LEU A 116 -24.91 21.40 -21.15
C LEU A 116 -25.91 22.39 -21.80
N THR A 117 -27.21 22.17 -21.62
CA THR A 117 -28.29 22.99 -22.17
C THR A 117 -28.91 23.99 -21.19
N ASP A 118 -28.41 24.06 -19.96
CA ASP A 118 -28.87 25.04 -18.97
C ASP A 118 -27.68 25.87 -18.45
N PRO A 119 -27.56 27.17 -18.80
CA PRO A 119 -26.56 28.05 -18.21
C PRO A 119 -27.03 28.41 -16.79
N GLY A 120 -26.96 27.43 -15.89
CA GLY A 120 -27.13 27.68 -14.46
C GLY A 120 -26.10 28.70 -13.95
N PRO A 121 -26.33 29.30 -12.76
CA PRO A 121 -25.41 30.28 -12.20
C PRO A 121 -23.99 29.70 -12.15
N PRO A 122 -22.94 30.53 -12.34
CA PRO A 122 -21.57 30.05 -12.31
C PRO A 122 -21.32 29.36 -10.96
N SER A 123 -20.90 28.11 -10.97
CA SER A 123 -20.53 27.39 -9.73
C SER A 123 -19.47 28.18 -8.98
N ARG A 124 -19.87 28.78 -7.85
CA ARG A 124 -18.99 29.65 -7.07
C ARG A 124 -18.21 28.83 -6.06
N THR A 125 -16.90 28.94 -6.11
CA THR A 125 -16.01 28.41 -5.07
C THR A 125 -15.93 29.40 -3.92
N VAL A 126 -15.96 28.87 -2.70
CA VAL A 126 -15.77 29.62 -1.46
C VAL A 126 -14.35 29.43 -0.96
N THR A 127 -13.70 30.49 -0.45
CA THR A 127 -12.32 30.43 0.05
C THR A 127 -12.28 30.37 1.58
N VAL A 128 -11.46 29.49 2.16
CA VAL A 128 -11.15 29.47 3.60
C VAL A 128 -10.35 30.73 3.92
N TYR A 129 -10.91 31.57 4.78
CA TYR A 129 -10.25 32.75 5.31
C TYR A 129 -9.42 32.43 6.56
N THR A 130 -9.97 31.60 7.45
CA THR A 130 -9.29 31.20 8.68
C THR A 130 -9.76 29.82 9.13
N LEU A 131 -8.81 28.99 9.53
CA LEU A 131 -9.03 27.66 10.08
C LEU A 131 -8.88 27.68 11.61
N ASN A 132 -9.82 27.05 12.33
CA ASN A 132 -9.67 26.74 13.75
C ASN A 132 -9.66 25.22 13.93
N THR A 133 -8.47 24.68 14.14
CA THR A 133 -8.25 23.23 14.28
C THR A 133 -8.86 22.66 15.55
N THR A 134 -8.87 23.42 16.64
CA THR A 134 -9.45 23.01 17.94
C THR A 134 -10.96 22.80 17.84
N ASN A 135 -11.66 23.73 17.20
CA ASN A 135 -13.13 23.71 17.11
C ASN A 135 -13.65 23.05 15.82
N LYS A 136 -12.74 22.63 14.93
CA LYS A 136 -13.04 22.11 13.59
C LYS A 136 -13.92 23.06 12.77
N THR A 137 -13.62 24.35 12.82
CA THR A 137 -14.38 25.37 12.09
C THR A 137 -13.54 26.02 11.00
N ILE A 138 -14.18 26.30 9.87
CA ILE A 138 -13.67 27.19 8.83
C ILE A 138 -14.42 28.51 8.89
N THR A 139 -13.70 29.60 8.66
CA THR A 139 -14.27 30.93 8.46
C THR A 139 -14.19 31.27 6.98
N ILE A 140 -15.29 31.72 6.41
CA ILE A 140 -15.40 32.16 5.03
C ILE A 140 -15.42 33.69 5.01
N ASN A 141 -14.59 34.30 4.15
CA ASN A 141 -14.54 35.75 3.99
C ASN A 141 -15.85 36.27 3.36
N SER A 142 -16.33 37.43 3.82
CA SER A 142 -17.58 38.05 3.40
C SER A 142 -17.66 38.47 1.91
N SER A 143 -16.55 38.44 1.17
CA SER A 143 -16.56 38.74 -0.27
C SER A 143 -15.89 37.61 -1.08
N PRO A 144 -16.67 36.78 -1.81
CA PRO A 144 -18.11 36.85 -2.02
C PRO A 144 -18.97 36.23 -0.90
N GLY A 145 -18.41 35.76 0.22
CA GLY A 145 -19.21 35.21 1.32
C GLY A 145 -19.97 33.94 0.98
N LEU A 146 -20.72 33.41 1.95
CA LEU A 146 -21.71 32.38 1.70
C LEU A 146 -22.95 33.07 1.10
N GLN A 147 -23.38 32.66 -0.09
CA GLN A 147 -24.53 33.28 -0.78
C GLN A 147 -25.82 32.46 -0.64
N SER A 148 -25.69 31.19 -0.26
CA SER A 148 -26.79 30.23 -0.09
C SER A 148 -26.66 29.51 1.24
N ALA A 149 -27.78 29.10 1.83
CA ALA A 149 -27.75 28.27 3.04
C ALA A 149 -27.08 26.92 2.73
N VAL A 150 -26.15 26.53 3.60
CA VAL A 150 -25.50 25.21 3.55
C VAL A 150 -26.23 24.30 4.52
N ARG A 151 -26.65 23.14 4.04
CA ARG A 151 -27.38 22.17 4.85
C ARG A 151 -26.44 21.43 5.79
N ALA A 152 -26.99 20.95 6.89
CA ALA A 152 -26.30 19.95 7.70
C ALA A 152 -25.97 18.72 6.82
N ASN A 153 -24.82 18.11 7.07
CA ASN A 153 -24.26 16.98 6.32
C ASN A 153 -23.90 17.28 4.86
N ALA A 154 -23.91 18.54 4.42
CA ALA A 154 -23.34 18.89 3.12
C ALA A 154 -21.86 18.51 3.08
N VAL A 155 -21.42 17.83 2.02
CA VAL A 155 -20.05 17.39 1.83
C VAL A 155 -19.25 18.53 1.20
N LEU A 156 -18.07 18.79 1.75
CA LEU A 156 -17.10 19.71 1.19
C LEU A 156 -16.41 19.07 -0.01
N VAL A 157 -16.58 19.64 -1.21
CA VAL A 157 -15.95 19.13 -2.44
C VAL A 157 -15.13 20.23 -3.12
N SER A 158 -14.05 19.87 -3.78
CA SER A 158 -13.25 20.74 -4.64
C SER A 158 -13.23 20.18 -6.07
N LYS A 159 -13.56 20.98 -7.08
CA LYS A 159 -13.44 20.55 -8.49
C LYS A 159 -12.04 20.74 -9.08
N THR A 160 -11.09 21.24 -8.29
CA THR A 160 -9.72 21.46 -8.77
C THR A 160 -8.93 20.16 -8.64
N LEU A 161 -8.67 19.51 -9.77
CA LEU A 161 -7.81 18.33 -9.83
C LEU A 161 -6.34 18.76 -9.85
N CYS A 162 -5.47 18.00 -9.19
CA CYS A 162 -4.03 18.18 -9.28
C CYS A 162 -3.32 16.98 -9.89
N GLY A 163 -2.14 17.26 -10.45
CA GLY A 163 -1.16 16.23 -10.73
C GLY A 163 -0.52 15.70 -9.45
N ALA A 164 -0.08 14.44 -9.52
CA ALA A 164 0.60 13.68 -8.48
C ALA A 164 1.71 14.43 -7.71
N GLY A 165 2.51 15.24 -8.42
CA GLY A 165 3.67 15.96 -7.87
C GLY A 165 3.36 17.37 -7.32
N THR A 166 2.11 17.83 -7.46
CA THR A 166 1.68 19.16 -6.98
C THR A 166 0.54 19.04 -5.97
N ALA A 167 0.27 17.83 -5.47
CA ALA A 167 -0.80 17.58 -4.50
C ALA A 167 -0.60 18.45 -3.25
N THR A 168 -1.55 19.34 -3.00
CA THR A 168 -1.67 20.16 -1.78
C THR A 168 -2.97 19.83 -1.06
N GLY A 169 -3.05 20.21 0.22
CA GLY A 169 -4.25 20.05 1.03
C GLY A 169 -4.58 18.58 1.35
N ILE A 170 -5.85 18.21 1.20
CA ILE A 170 -6.44 16.89 1.50
C ILE A 170 -5.61 15.76 0.86
N ALA A 171 -5.24 15.93 -0.40
CA ALA A 171 -4.40 14.99 -1.16
C ALA A 171 -3.04 14.70 -0.51
N ALA A 172 -2.35 15.74 -0.04
CA ALA A 172 -1.03 15.63 0.59
C ALA A 172 -1.11 15.01 1.99
N GLU A 173 -2.20 15.31 2.71
CA GLU A 173 -2.44 14.79 4.05
C GLU A 173 -2.58 13.26 4.05
N PHE A 174 -3.32 12.72 3.09
CA PHE A 174 -3.45 11.28 2.94
C PHE A 174 -2.10 10.59 2.70
N GLN A 175 -1.26 11.17 1.83
CA GLN A 175 0.05 10.61 1.48
C GLN A 175 1.08 10.72 2.61
N THR A 176 1.06 11.81 3.37
CA THR A 176 2.12 12.12 4.35
C THR A 176 1.77 11.69 5.77
N GLN A 177 0.51 11.79 6.18
CA GLN A 177 0.10 11.52 7.56
C GLN A 177 -0.60 10.18 7.76
N LYS A 178 -1.31 9.67 6.74
CA LYS A 178 -2.16 8.48 6.90
C LYS A 178 -1.55 7.21 6.33
N LEU A 179 -0.60 7.28 5.41
CA LEU A 179 0.12 6.12 4.87
C LEU A 179 1.54 6.08 5.44
N PRO A 180 1.73 5.68 6.72
CA PRO A 180 3.05 5.69 7.34
C PRO A 180 3.96 4.71 6.58
N ALA A 181 4.92 5.26 5.84
CA ALA A 181 6.11 4.52 5.46
C ALA A 181 7.21 4.99 6.42
N THR A 182 7.53 4.16 7.40
CA THR A 182 8.53 4.51 8.41
C THR A 182 9.91 4.32 7.83
N SER A 183 10.55 5.48 7.57
CA SER A 183 11.95 5.71 7.23
C SER A 183 12.51 4.91 6.04
N ASN A 184 13.63 5.42 5.53
CA ASN A 184 14.43 4.72 4.53
C ASN A 184 15.51 3.98 5.34
N PRO A 185 15.49 2.65 5.48
CA PRO A 185 16.55 1.95 6.21
C PRO A 185 17.92 2.05 5.50
N GLY A 186 17.97 2.72 4.35
CA GLY A 186 19.12 2.75 3.45
C GLY A 186 19.17 1.44 2.67
N PHE A 187 18.95 1.50 1.36
CA PHE A 187 19.42 0.41 0.51
C PHE A 187 20.94 0.45 0.44
N PRO A 188 21.65 -0.69 0.40
CA PRO A 188 23.07 -0.71 0.07
C PRO A 188 23.27 -0.06 -1.30
N THR A 189 24.09 1.00 -1.36
CA THR A 189 24.33 1.79 -2.57
C THR A 189 25.32 1.15 -3.54
N THR A 190 25.94 0.03 -3.15
CA THR A 190 26.95 -0.69 -3.93
C THR A 190 26.70 -2.21 -3.88
N GLY A 191 26.96 -2.91 -4.99
CA GLY A 191 26.87 -4.38 -5.07
C GLY A 191 25.67 -4.96 -5.84
N PHE A 192 25.01 -4.18 -6.70
CA PHE A 192 23.93 -4.70 -7.54
C PHE A 192 24.45 -5.65 -8.61
N SER A 193 24.13 -6.94 -8.48
CA SER A 193 24.18 -7.86 -9.60
C SER A 193 22.97 -7.57 -10.50
N ARG A 194 23.23 -7.31 -11.78
CA ARG A 194 22.22 -7.00 -12.81
C ARG A 194 21.05 -7.99 -12.75
N GLY A 195 19.84 -7.51 -12.41
CA GLY A 195 18.59 -8.21 -12.71
C GLY A 195 17.55 -8.37 -11.59
N GLU A 196 17.84 -8.02 -10.33
CA GLU A 196 16.96 -8.45 -9.22
C GLU A 196 15.99 -7.38 -8.68
N LEU A 197 16.22 -6.08 -8.89
CA LEU A 197 15.33 -5.02 -8.41
C LEU A 197 14.90 -4.06 -9.54
N PRO A 198 13.70 -3.45 -9.43
CA PRO A 198 13.27 -2.40 -10.36
C PRO A 198 14.25 -1.22 -10.42
N ALA A 199 14.35 -0.56 -11.57
CA ALA A 199 15.24 0.60 -11.77
C ALA A 199 14.93 1.77 -10.82
N ASP A 200 13.72 1.84 -10.28
CA ASP A 200 13.21 2.86 -9.37
C ASP A 200 13.23 2.42 -7.89
N TYR A 201 14.02 1.40 -7.52
CA TYR A 201 14.06 0.85 -6.16
C TYR A 201 14.41 1.89 -5.08
N ALA A 202 15.18 2.93 -5.41
CA ALA A 202 15.59 3.97 -4.47
C ALA A 202 14.40 4.79 -3.89
N ASP A 203 13.27 4.79 -4.59
CA ASP A 203 12.06 5.50 -4.17
C ASP A 203 11.21 4.69 -3.17
N TYR A 204 11.49 3.39 -3.00
CA TYR A 204 10.76 2.54 -2.07
C TYR A 204 11.18 2.84 -0.63
N LYS A 205 10.20 2.86 0.26
CA LYS A 205 10.39 3.07 1.71
C LYS A 205 9.94 1.82 2.46
N SER A 206 10.55 1.51 3.60
CA SER A 206 10.07 0.40 4.42
C SER A 206 8.71 0.72 5.02
N VAL A 207 7.84 -0.28 5.04
CA VAL A 207 6.52 -0.19 5.67
C VAL A 207 6.66 -0.16 7.21
N SER A 208 7.69 -0.81 7.75
CA SER A 208 8.00 -0.90 9.18
C SER A 208 9.44 -0.48 9.48
N SER A 209 9.72 -0.13 10.73
CA SER A 209 11.08 0.21 11.19
C SER A 209 11.98 -1.03 11.39
N THR A 210 11.38 -2.22 11.45
CA THR A 210 12.06 -3.50 11.64
C THR A 210 11.60 -4.50 10.58
N PRO A 211 12.46 -5.43 10.14
CA PRO A 211 12.04 -6.45 9.19
C PRO A 211 11.07 -7.44 9.83
N GLU A 212 10.18 -7.98 9.01
CA GLU A 212 9.23 -9.02 9.39
C GLU A 212 9.95 -10.36 9.54
N VAL A 213 9.69 -11.06 10.64
CA VAL A 213 10.30 -12.36 10.93
C VAL A 213 9.47 -13.47 10.33
N LEU A 214 10.10 -14.37 9.59
CA LEU A 214 9.42 -15.56 9.09
C LEU A 214 9.27 -16.57 10.22
N ASN A 215 8.07 -17.13 10.38
CA ASN A 215 7.83 -18.21 11.34
C ASN A 215 7.98 -19.57 10.67
N ASP A 216 8.41 -20.57 11.45
CA ASP A 216 8.41 -21.97 11.03
C ASP A 216 6.98 -22.56 11.04
N ASN A 217 6.86 -23.87 10.76
CA ASN A 217 5.55 -24.54 10.73
C ASN A 217 4.89 -24.64 12.11
N GLN A 218 5.64 -24.36 13.18
CA GLN A 218 5.22 -24.43 14.56
C GLN A 218 4.96 -23.02 15.12
N GLY A 219 5.09 -21.97 14.30
CA GLY A 219 4.90 -20.58 14.70
C GLY A 219 6.11 -19.96 15.38
N ASN A 220 7.26 -20.66 15.45
CA ASN A 220 8.46 -20.12 16.07
C ASN A 220 9.20 -19.18 15.10
N PRO A 221 9.74 -18.06 15.60
CA PRO A 221 10.51 -17.13 14.76
C PRO A 221 11.77 -17.81 14.23
N THR A 222 11.98 -17.71 12.91
CA THR A 222 13.21 -18.16 12.26
C THR A 222 14.25 -17.03 12.23
N GLN A 223 15.49 -17.36 11.87
CA GLN A 223 16.52 -16.35 11.61
C GLN A 223 16.27 -15.57 10.31
N LYS A 224 15.34 -16.02 9.46
CA LYS A 224 15.05 -15.37 8.19
C LYS A 224 14.10 -14.21 8.41
N LYS A 225 14.51 -13.04 7.93
CA LYS A 225 13.74 -11.80 8.04
C LYS A 225 13.57 -11.18 6.66
N LEU A 226 12.44 -10.53 6.45
CA LEU A 226 12.06 -9.89 5.19
C LEU A 226 11.71 -8.43 5.41
N TRP A 227 12.11 -7.57 4.49
CA TRP A 227 11.69 -6.18 4.46
C TRP A 227 10.53 -6.02 3.48
N VAL A 228 9.42 -5.47 3.97
CA VAL A 228 8.33 -5.02 3.11
C VAL A 228 8.57 -3.57 2.77
N MET A 229 8.69 -3.29 1.48
CA MET A 229 8.99 -1.98 0.97
C MET A 229 7.86 -1.54 0.05
N ARG A 230 7.49 -0.26 0.16
CA ARG A 230 6.36 0.32 -0.54
C ARG A 230 6.80 1.60 -1.25
N LYS A 231 6.39 1.73 -2.50
CA LYS A 231 6.43 2.97 -3.26
C LYS A 231 5.00 3.36 -3.59
N ILE A 232 4.65 4.59 -3.29
CA ILE A 232 3.35 5.15 -3.60
C ILE A 232 3.56 6.18 -4.70
N THR A 233 2.82 6.05 -5.79
CA THR A 233 2.89 6.97 -6.92
C THR A 233 1.47 7.28 -7.36
N PRO A 234 1.03 8.55 -7.26
CA PRO A 234 -0.26 8.93 -7.82
C PRO A 234 -0.19 8.85 -9.34
N ILE A 235 -1.19 8.24 -9.99
CA ILE A 235 -1.26 8.15 -11.46
C ILE A 235 -2.34 9.07 -12.01
N ALA A 236 -3.47 9.18 -11.30
CA ALA A 236 -4.59 10.05 -11.63
C ALA A 236 -5.07 10.80 -10.39
N ALA A 237 -6.00 11.75 -10.58
CA ALA A 237 -6.51 12.59 -9.50
C ALA A 237 -7.34 11.83 -8.45
N ASP A 238 -7.55 10.53 -8.62
CA ASP A 238 -8.34 9.67 -7.73
C ASP A 238 -7.74 8.26 -7.58
N VAL A 239 -6.55 8.00 -8.15
CA VAL A 239 -5.94 6.66 -8.12
C VAL A 239 -4.49 6.72 -7.64
N LEU A 240 -4.19 5.96 -6.59
CA LEU A 240 -2.81 5.63 -6.21
C LEU A 240 -2.37 4.33 -6.82
N ASN A 241 -1.18 4.34 -7.41
CA ASN A 241 -0.41 3.13 -7.54
C ASN A 241 0.36 2.87 -6.25
N VAL A 242 0.14 1.69 -5.69
CA VAL A 242 0.92 1.17 -4.58
C VAL A 242 1.74 0.00 -5.09
N ARG A 243 3.05 0.17 -5.12
CA ARG A 243 4.01 -0.87 -5.51
C ARG A 243 4.70 -1.40 -4.27
N TYR A 244 4.84 -2.70 -4.22
CA TYR A 244 5.48 -3.44 -3.15
C TYR A 244 6.70 -4.18 -3.68
N LEU A 245 7.76 -4.16 -2.87
CA LEU A 245 8.90 -5.04 -2.98
C LEU A 245 9.10 -5.71 -1.63
N VAL A 246 9.28 -7.02 -1.64
CA VAL A 246 9.72 -7.77 -0.47
C VAL A 246 11.11 -8.29 -0.73
N VAL A 247 12.06 -7.86 0.08
CA VAL A 247 13.48 -8.23 -0.06
C VAL A 247 13.97 -8.91 1.20
N LYS A 248 15.05 -9.67 1.10
CA LYS A 248 15.65 -10.31 2.28
C LYS A 248 16.31 -9.27 3.19
N ASP A 249 16.37 -9.56 4.48
CA ASP A 249 17.19 -8.80 5.42
C ASP A 249 18.68 -9.10 5.22
N ASN A 250 19.50 -8.07 5.39
CA ASN A 250 20.94 -8.09 5.48
C ASN A 250 21.35 -7.38 6.77
N ASN A 251 21.37 -8.12 7.88
CA ASN A 251 21.78 -7.64 9.19
C ASN A 251 21.03 -6.37 9.65
N GLY A 252 19.70 -6.34 9.50
CA GLY A 252 18.88 -5.19 9.87
C GLY A 252 18.77 -4.11 8.79
N THR A 253 19.15 -4.42 7.54
CA THR A 253 18.94 -3.53 6.38
C THR A 253 18.34 -4.31 5.20
N PRO A 254 17.56 -3.68 4.32
CA PRO A 254 17.06 -4.30 3.09
C PRO A 254 18.21 -4.75 2.18
N SER A 255 18.20 -6.01 1.76
CA SER A 255 19.13 -6.54 0.75
C SER A 255 18.67 -6.23 -0.68
N ASN A 256 19.51 -6.58 -1.65
CA ASN A 256 19.18 -6.56 -3.07
C ASN A 256 18.45 -7.82 -3.57
N ILE A 257 18.21 -8.81 -2.71
CA ILE A 257 17.59 -10.09 -3.09
C ILE A 257 16.08 -9.97 -3.02
N LEU A 258 15.44 -9.90 -4.19
CA LEU A 258 13.98 -9.88 -4.31
C LEU A 258 13.36 -11.24 -3.97
N VAL A 259 12.34 -11.22 -3.12
CA VAL A 259 11.52 -12.38 -2.78
C VAL A 259 10.18 -12.32 -3.50
N ASN A 260 9.53 -11.15 -3.49
CA ASN A 260 8.24 -10.95 -4.14
C ASN A 260 8.02 -9.47 -4.50
N GLN A 261 7.17 -9.21 -5.49
CA GLN A 261 6.74 -7.87 -5.87
C GLN A 261 5.26 -7.85 -6.25
N LEU A 262 4.59 -6.73 -5.99
CA LEU A 262 3.19 -6.53 -6.37
C LEU A 262 2.97 -5.06 -6.75
N SER A 263 2.13 -4.80 -7.73
CA SER A 263 1.58 -3.46 -7.97
C SER A 263 0.07 -3.56 -7.88
N SER A 264 -0.55 -2.67 -7.12
CA SER A 264 -1.99 -2.55 -6.99
C SER A 264 -2.40 -1.09 -7.09
N GLU A 265 -3.61 -0.88 -7.56
CA GLU A 265 -4.26 0.43 -7.50
C GLU A 265 -5.15 0.53 -6.26
N VAL A 266 -5.19 1.71 -5.66
CA VAL A 266 -6.06 2.05 -4.53
C VAL A 266 -6.77 3.36 -4.84
N ILE A 267 -8.09 3.33 -4.76
CA ILE A 267 -8.97 4.48 -5.01
C ILE A 267 -9.51 4.94 -3.65
N PRO A 268 -9.05 6.07 -3.09
CA PRO A 268 -9.62 6.63 -1.87
C PRO A 268 -11.06 7.12 -2.08
N ASN A 269 -11.83 7.13 -0.99
CA ASN A 269 -13.21 7.64 -1.01
C ASN A 269 -13.28 9.16 -1.26
N ALA A 270 -12.21 9.88 -0.94
CA ALA A 270 -12.01 11.27 -1.34
C ALA A 270 -10.91 11.36 -2.41
N ALA A 271 -11.23 11.97 -3.55
CA ALA A 271 -10.26 12.20 -4.63
C ALA A 271 -9.13 13.15 -4.19
N TYR A 272 -7.98 13.08 -4.87
CA TYR A 272 -6.87 14.05 -4.82
C TYR A 272 -7.29 15.39 -5.43
N GLN A 273 -8.27 16.01 -4.80
CA GLN A 273 -8.67 17.36 -5.13
C GLN A 273 -7.62 18.27 -4.52
N CYS A 274 -6.85 18.90 -5.40
CA CYS A 274 -6.02 19.97 -4.95
C CYS A 274 -6.90 21.13 -4.57
N ILE A 275 -6.42 21.83 -3.58
CA ILE A 275 -6.95 23.13 -3.29
C ILE A 275 -5.86 24.12 -3.68
N LYS A 276 -6.08 24.78 -4.83
CA LYS A 276 -5.21 25.86 -5.30
C LYS A 276 -5.59 27.14 -4.57
N ASN A 277 -4.63 27.68 -3.82
CA ASN A 277 -4.61 29.09 -3.43
C ASN A 277 -4.73 29.97 -4.69
#